data_AF-A0AAU1DI12-F1
#
_entry.id   AF-A0AAU1DI12-F1
#
_cell.length_a   1.000
_cell.length_b   1.000
_cell.length_c   1.000
_cell.angle_alpha   90.00
_cell.angle_beta   90.00
_cell.angle_gamma   90.00
#
_symmetry.space_group_name_H-M   'P 1'
#
loop_
_entity.id
_entity.type
_entity.pdbx_description
1 polymer ?
#
loop_
_entity_poly.entity_id
_entity_poly.type
_entity_poly.pdbx_seq_one_letter_code
_entity_poly.pdbx_strand_id
1 'polypeptide(L)'
;MSNLELAPSVMRFYGETVNEDGRLRRSADGRMELARTQELLRRFLPPAPARVLDVGGGTGIHAEWLVKDGYEVTLVDPVPRHVESASAVCSAIVGDARDLREPDDSFDVVQLLGPLYHLPDPDDRRRALAEAHRVVKPGGLVAAAAINRYASLFEHVTYAHLHTERIHDSVSKILETAVYDGARGFALSYFHRAEELVAELAASGLTDVQVFGIEGPAWSLVKAAEQQPGDGPTDELIASAMAAARMAEPYPELLAASSHLLAVGTAPADING
;
A
#
# COMPACT_ATOMS: atom_id res chain seq x y z
N MET A 1 17.96 24.05 3.82
CA MET A 1 17.24 23.59 5.02
C MET A 1 15.79 23.37 4.60
N SER A 2 15.46 22.18 4.10
CA SER A 2 14.08 21.86 3.73
C SER A 2 13.32 21.55 5.02
N ASN A 3 12.23 22.29 5.23
CA ASN A 3 11.38 22.17 6.40
C ASN A 3 10.55 20.88 6.19
N LEU A 4 10.93 19.80 6.87
CA LEU A 4 10.13 18.57 7.04
C LEU A 4 8.89 18.91 7.89
N GLU A 5 7.97 19.71 7.37
CA GLU A 5 6.64 19.84 7.95
C GLU A 5 5.75 18.74 7.37
N LEU A 6 5.98 17.52 7.84
CA LEU A 6 4.93 16.50 7.83
C LEU A 6 3.75 17.07 8.64
N ALA A 7 2.53 16.93 8.12
CA ALA A 7 1.36 17.43 8.82
C ALA A 7 1.36 16.89 10.27
N PRO A 8 1.19 17.75 11.30
CA PRO A 8 1.24 17.33 12.71
C PRO A 8 0.32 16.17 13.07
N SER A 9 -0.73 15.94 12.28
CA SER A 9 -1.65 14.80 12.35
C SER A 9 -1.00 13.45 12.03
N VAL A 10 -0.09 13.39 11.04
CA VAL A 10 0.61 12.17 10.63
C VAL A 10 1.64 11.76 11.69
N MET A 11 2.43 12.72 12.19
CA MET A 11 3.41 12.45 13.26
C MET A 11 2.74 12.01 14.57
N ARG A 12 1.60 12.61 14.93
CA ARG A 12 0.82 12.25 16.13
C ARG A 12 0.14 10.89 15.99
N PHE A 13 -0.37 10.53 14.80
CA PHE A 13 -1.08 9.28 14.58
C PHE A 13 -0.18 8.05 14.71
N TYR A 14 0.96 8.04 14.00
CA TYR A 14 1.96 6.99 14.22
C TYR A 14 2.51 7.08 15.64
N GLY A 15 2.59 8.30 16.20
CA GLY A 15 2.94 8.66 17.58
C GLY A 15 2.41 7.70 18.62
N GLU A 16 1.11 7.48 18.58
CA GLU A 16 0.36 7.00 19.74
C GLU A 16 -0.74 5.97 19.41
N THR A 17 -1.11 5.68 18.14
CA THR A 17 -2.41 5.02 17.91
C THR A 17 -2.53 3.88 16.89
N VAL A 18 -1.61 3.65 15.93
CA VAL A 18 -1.72 2.48 15.04
C VAL A 18 -0.36 1.83 14.74
N ASN A 19 -0.26 0.54 15.09
CA ASN A 19 0.84 -0.34 14.70
C ASN A 19 0.40 -1.15 13.47
N GLU A 20 0.64 -0.61 12.28
CA GLU A 20 0.31 -1.23 10.99
C GLU A 20 0.97 -2.60 10.80
N ASP A 21 2.21 -2.75 11.30
CA ASP A 21 2.91 -4.05 11.38
C ASP A 21 2.15 -5.04 12.28
N GLY A 22 1.64 -4.55 13.41
CA GLY A 22 0.76 -5.28 14.29
C GLY A 22 -0.58 -5.67 13.63
N ARG A 23 -1.09 -4.93 12.64
CA ARG A 23 -2.30 -5.28 11.87
C ARG A 23 -1.97 -6.42 10.90
N LEU A 24 -0.99 -6.22 10.03
CA LEU A 24 -0.58 -7.19 9.00
C LEU A 24 -0.15 -8.55 9.57
N ARG A 25 0.43 -8.58 10.77
CA ARG A 25 0.88 -9.82 11.41
C ARG A 25 -0.20 -10.55 12.22
N ARG A 26 -1.20 -9.83 12.75
CA ARG A 26 -2.10 -10.41 13.78
C ARG A 26 -3.52 -10.68 13.31
N SER A 27 -4.05 -9.92 12.35
CA SER A 27 -5.37 -10.23 11.80
C SER A 27 -5.26 -11.14 10.57
N ALA A 28 -6.27 -11.96 10.34
CA ALA A 28 -6.38 -12.87 9.21
C ALA A 28 -6.54 -12.09 7.91
N ASP A 29 -7.29 -10.98 7.90
CA ASP A 29 -7.33 -10.07 6.75
C ASP A 29 -5.94 -9.46 6.45
N GLY A 30 -5.21 -9.06 7.49
CA GLY A 30 -3.85 -8.52 7.36
C GLY A 30 -2.82 -9.56 6.89
N ARG A 31 -2.90 -10.80 7.39
CA ARG A 31 -2.04 -11.90 6.90
C ARG A 31 -2.36 -12.27 5.45
N MET A 32 -3.64 -12.21 5.07
CA MET A 32 -4.09 -12.43 3.71
C MET A 32 -3.55 -11.34 2.77
N GLU A 33 -3.67 -10.07 3.17
CA GLU A 33 -3.11 -8.91 2.47
C GLU A 33 -1.60 -9.10 2.24
N LEU A 34 -0.84 -9.38 3.30
CA LEU A 34 0.60 -9.59 3.21
C LEU A 34 0.97 -10.74 2.27
N ALA A 35 0.30 -11.88 2.39
CA ALA A 35 0.56 -13.05 1.55
C ALA A 35 0.25 -12.78 0.07
N ARG A 36 -0.84 -12.05 -0.22
CA ARG A 36 -1.23 -11.68 -1.59
C ARG A 36 -0.31 -10.62 -2.18
N THR A 37 0.08 -9.61 -1.41
CA THR A 37 1.06 -8.61 -1.85
C THR A 37 2.39 -9.27 -2.23
N GLN A 38 2.88 -10.21 -1.40
CA GLN A 38 4.09 -11.00 -1.73
C GLN A 38 3.91 -11.83 -3.01
N GLU A 39 2.78 -12.54 -3.14
CA GLU A 39 2.50 -13.35 -4.33
C GLU A 39 2.48 -12.49 -5.60
N LEU A 40 1.81 -11.34 -5.56
CA LEU A 40 1.71 -10.43 -6.70
C LEU A 40 3.07 -9.82 -7.05
N LEU A 41 3.80 -9.27 -6.08
CA LEU A 41 5.11 -8.66 -6.32
C LEU A 41 6.10 -9.66 -6.92
N ARG A 42 6.15 -10.90 -6.40
CA ARG A 42 7.04 -11.96 -6.92
C ARG A 42 6.81 -12.30 -8.40
N ARG A 43 5.66 -11.96 -8.99
CA ARG A 43 5.41 -12.15 -10.44
C ARG A 43 6.17 -11.14 -11.30
N PHE A 44 6.52 -9.98 -10.73
CA PHE A 44 7.10 -8.85 -11.46
C PHE A 44 8.54 -8.53 -11.02
N LEU A 45 8.92 -8.90 -9.79
CA LEU A 45 10.27 -8.65 -9.29
C LEU A 45 11.33 -9.33 -10.20
N PRO A 46 12.44 -8.63 -10.52
CA PRO A 46 13.56 -9.24 -11.23
C PRO A 46 14.25 -10.29 -10.35
N PRO A 47 15.03 -11.22 -10.95
CA PRO A 47 15.81 -12.17 -10.16
C PRO A 47 16.75 -11.48 -9.16
N ALA A 48 16.85 -12.03 -7.95
CA ALA A 48 17.82 -11.58 -6.95
C ALA A 48 19.27 -11.97 -7.35
N PRO A 49 20.29 -11.18 -6.93
CA PRO A 49 20.17 -9.93 -6.17
C PRO A 49 19.76 -8.77 -7.08
N ALA A 50 18.81 -7.97 -6.62
CA ALA A 50 18.40 -6.71 -7.22
C ALA A 50 18.21 -5.67 -6.11
N ARG A 51 18.43 -4.40 -6.43
CA ARG A 51 18.32 -3.29 -5.47
C ARG A 51 16.87 -2.82 -5.38
N VAL A 52 16.32 -2.85 -4.17
CA VAL A 52 14.94 -2.45 -3.89
C VAL A 52 14.93 -1.22 -2.97
N LEU A 53 14.17 -0.19 -3.35
CA LEU A 53 13.85 0.95 -2.49
C LEU A 53 12.43 0.80 -1.94
N ASP A 54 12.31 0.63 -0.61
CA ASP A 54 11.05 0.53 0.12
C ASP A 54 10.66 1.91 0.69
N VAL A 55 9.84 2.66 -0.05
CA VAL A 55 9.45 4.03 0.28
C VAL A 55 8.19 4.03 1.16
N GLY A 56 8.30 4.59 2.36
CA GLY A 56 7.28 4.49 3.40
C GLY A 56 7.15 3.07 3.95
N GLY A 57 8.26 2.32 4.03
CA GLY A 57 8.25 0.91 4.43
C GLY A 57 7.93 0.64 5.91
N GLY A 58 7.69 1.69 6.70
CA GLY A 58 7.34 1.57 8.12
C GLY A 58 8.41 0.82 8.91
N THR A 59 7.98 -0.13 9.74
CA THR A 59 8.89 -0.96 10.54
C THR A 59 9.61 -2.06 9.73
N GLY A 60 9.46 -2.08 8.40
CA GLY A 60 10.17 -3.01 7.51
C GLY A 60 9.46 -4.34 7.28
N ILE A 61 8.12 -4.38 7.36
CA ILE A 61 7.34 -5.62 7.12
C ILE A 61 7.61 -6.21 5.72
N HIS A 62 7.72 -5.35 4.69
CA HIS A 62 8.03 -5.80 3.34
C HIS A 62 9.53 -6.02 3.12
N ALA A 63 10.37 -5.14 3.68
CA ALA A 63 11.82 -5.33 3.70
C ALA A 63 12.25 -6.69 4.27
N GLU A 64 11.57 -7.18 5.32
CA GLU A 64 11.92 -8.45 5.99
C GLU A 64 11.90 -9.65 5.04
N TRP A 65 10.83 -9.83 4.25
CA TRP A 65 10.74 -10.97 3.34
C TRP A 65 11.57 -10.75 2.07
N LEU A 66 11.72 -9.51 1.60
CA LEU A 66 12.59 -9.19 0.46
C LEU A 66 14.06 -9.52 0.77
N VAL A 67 14.56 -9.16 1.96
CA VAL A 67 15.91 -9.54 2.38
C VAL A 67 16.07 -11.07 2.46
N LYS A 68 15.05 -11.78 2.99
CA LYS A 68 15.04 -13.26 3.04
C LYS A 68 15.05 -13.90 1.64
N ASP A 69 14.40 -13.26 0.67
CA ASP A 69 14.39 -13.68 -0.72
C ASP A 69 15.68 -13.31 -1.49
N GLY A 70 16.63 -12.61 -0.84
CA GLY A 70 17.96 -12.31 -1.38
C GLY A 70 18.11 -10.93 -2.04
N TYR A 71 17.15 -10.04 -1.87
CA TYR A 71 17.22 -8.66 -2.40
C TYR A 71 18.06 -7.74 -1.51
N GLU A 72 18.64 -6.70 -2.13
CA GLU A 72 19.33 -5.62 -1.44
C GLU A 72 18.34 -4.49 -1.15
N VAL A 73 17.82 -4.42 0.07
CA VAL A 73 16.77 -3.47 0.43
C VAL A 73 17.35 -2.23 1.11
N THR A 74 16.93 -1.06 0.62
CA THR A 74 17.02 0.22 1.33
C THR A 74 15.61 0.70 1.63
N LEU A 75 15.36 1.13 2.86
CA LEU A 75 14.06 1.62 3.31
C LEU A 75 14.13 3.10 3.65
N VAL A 76 13.15 3.88 3.18
CA VAL A 76 12.98 5.30 3.49
C VAL A 76 11.66 5.47 4.23
N ASP A 77 11.65 6.08 5.42
CA ASP A 77 10.41 6.37 6.14
C ASP A 77 10.47 7.73 6.86
N PRO A 78 9.39 8.52 6.88
CA PRO A 78 9.39 9.83 7.53
C PRO A 78 9.43 9.76 9.06
N VAL A 79 9.15 8.59 9.66
CA VAL A 79 9.02 8.41 11.10
C VAL A 79 10.30 7.79 11.69
N PRO A 80 11.07 8.50 12.54
CA PRO A 80 12.33 7.98 13.07
C PRO A 80 12.26 6.64 13.79
N ARG A 81 11.19 6.35 14.56
CA ARG A 81 11.03 5.05 15.24
C ARG A 81 10.84 3.88 14.27
N HIS A 82 10.23 4.13 13.11
CA HIS A 82 10.04 3.12 12.08
C HIS A 82 11.39 2.75 11.49
N VAL A 83 12.19 3.77 11.15
CA VAL A 83 13.57 3.64 10.68
C VAL A 83 14.44 2.89 11.70
N GLU A 84 14.34 3.23 12.99
CA GLU A 84 15.06 2.52 14.06
C GLU A 84 14.72 1.02 14.08
N SER A 85 13.42 0.68 13.97
CA SER A 85 12.95 -0.71 13.92
C SER A 85 13.43 -1.44 12.66
N ALA A 86 13.29 -0.80 11.49
CA ALA A 86 13.65 -1.36 10.20
C ALA A 86 15.17 -1.56 10.02
N SER A 87 15.99 -0.77 10.74
CA SER A 87 17.46 -0.88 10.74
C SER A 87 17.96 -2.23 11.25
N ALA A 88 17.12 -3.00 11.96
CA ALA A 88 17.45 -4.36 12.36
C ALA A 88 17.37 -5.38 11.20
N VAL A 89 16.77 -4.99 10.07
CA VAL A 89 16.46 -5.86 8.93
C VAL A 89 17.24 -5.45 7.68
N CYS A 90 17.34 -4.15 7.41
CA CYS A 90 17.93 -3.61 6.17
C CYS A 90 18.56 -2.22 6.40
N SER A 91 19.14 -1.63 5.36
CA SER A 91 19.53 -0.21 5.44
C SER A 91 18.26 0.64 5.52
N ALA A 92 18.12 1.45 6.56
CA ALA A 92 16.94 2.29 6.75
C ALA A 92 17.34 3.74 7.06
N ILE A 93 16.63 4.69 6.47
CA ILE A 93 16.93 6.12 6.58
C ILE A 93 15.66 6.96 6.71
N VAL A 94 15.77 8.07 7.43
CA VAL A 94 14.67 9.04 7.57
C VAL A 94 14.58 9.87 6.29
N GLY A 95 13.42 9.87 5.64
CA GLY A 95 13.17 10.63 4.41
C GLY A 95 11.68 10.73 4.07
N ASP A 96 11.37 11.61 3.11
CA ASP A 96 10.01 11.87 2.64
C ASP A 96 9.87 11.35 1.21
N ALA A 97 8.79 10.63 0.92
CA ALA A 97 8.52 10.09 -0.42
C ALA A 97 8.49 11.17 -1.52
N ARG A 98 8.22 12.43 -1.17
CA ARG A 98 8.09 13.57 -2.08
C ARG A 98 9.42 14.28 -2.39
N ASP A 99 10.52 13.87 -1.74
CA ASP A 99 11.86 14.45 -1.84
C ASP A 99 12.91 13.39 -1.43
N LEU A 100 13.09 12.40 -2.29
CA LEU A 100 14.02 11.29 -2.09
C LEU A 100 15.46 11.78 -2.29
N ARG A 101 16.38 11.32 -1.44
CA ARG A 101 17.80 11.72 -1.50
C ARG A 101 18.65 10.78 -2.35
N GLU A 102 18.03 9.70 -2.78
CA GLU A 102 18.57 8.66 -3.60
C GLU A 102 18.89 9.21 -5.00
N PRO A 103 20.03 8.82 -5.61
CA PRO A 103 20.35 9.23 -6.97
C PRO A 103 19.35 8.71 -7.99
N ASP A 104 19.29 9.39 -9.13
CA ASP A 104 18.57 8.95 -10.32
C ASP A 104 19.03 7.55 -10.75
N ASP A 105 18.14 6.77 -11.35
CA ASP A 105 18.43 5.47 -11.98
C ASP A 105 19.24 4.50 -11.10
N SER A 106 18.96 4.46 -9.80
CA SER A 106 19.80 3.75 -8.84
C SER A 106 19.20 2.44 -8.31
N PHE A 107 17.90 2.21 -8.48
CA PHE A 107 17.20 1.01 -8.00
C PHE A 107 16.56 0.21 -9.13
N ASP A 108 16.60 -1.12 -9.02
CA ASP A 108 15.93 -2.02 -9.98
C ASP A 108 14.42 -2.07 -9.71
N VAL A 109 14.03 -1.88 -8.44
CA VAL A 109 12.64 -1.85 -7.97
C VAL A 109 12.45 -0.71 -6.98
N VAL A 110 11.37 0.05 -7.13
CA VAL A 110 10.90 1.03 -6.14
C VAL A 110 9.48 0.67 -5.73
N GLN A 111 9.22 0.54 -4.44
CA GLN A 111 7.87 0.26 -3.93
C GLN A 111 7.37 1.37 -3.00
N LEU A 112 6.11 1.78 -3.17
CA LEU A 112 5.39 2.75 -2.35
C LEU A 112 4.14 2.07 -1.79
N LEU A 113 4.33 1.13 -0.86
CA LEU A 113 3.22 0.32 -0.34
C LEU A 113 2.45 0.98 0.82
N GLY A 114 2.82 2.21 1.18
CA GLY A 114 2.20 3.00 2.25
C GLY A 114 1.94 4.48 1.93
N PRO A 115 2.82 5.20 1.20
CA PRO A 115 2.73 6.65 1.10
C PRO A 115 1.46 7.20 0.44
N LEU A 116 0.96 6.60 -0.64
CA LEU A 116 -0.01 7.28 -1.51
C LEU A 116 -1.33 7.60 -0.82
N TYR A 117 -1.83 6.71 0.03
CA TYR A 117 -3.06 6.95 0.77
C TYR A 117 -2.88 7.92 1.93
N HIS A 118 -1.66 8.25 2.35
CA HIS A 118 -1.38 9.29 3.34
C HIS A 118 -1.15 10.69 2.75
N LEU A 119 -1.21 10.82 1.41
CA LEU A 119 -1.04 12.07 0.67
C LEU A 119 -2.37 12.49 0.05
N PRO A 120 -3.22 13.24 0.78
CA PRO A 120 -4.53 13.67 0.29
C PRO A 120 -4.46 14.65 -0.88
N ASP A 121 -3.40 15.46 -0.91
CA ASP A 121 -3.16 16.41 -1.99
C ASP A 121 -2.65 15.67 -3.25
N PRO A 122 -3.32 15.83 -4.41
CA PRO A 122 -2.87 15.22 -5.66
C PRO A 122 -1.47 15.67 -6.10
N ASP A 123 -1.04 16.90 -5.80
CA ASP A 123 0.32 17.35 -6.14
C ASP A 123 1.38 16.63 -5.32
N ASP A 124 1.09 16.29 -4.06
CA ASP A 124 2.00 15.51 -3.23
C ASP A 124 2.11 14.06 -3.73
N ARG A 125 1.00 13.42 -4.13
CA ARG A 125 1.04 12.09 -4.75
C ARG A 125 1.83 12.10 -6.06
N ARG A 126 1.58 13.10 -6.91
CA ARG A 126 2.32 13.29 -8.16
C ARG A 126 3.82 13.45 -7.91
N ARG A 127 4.23 14.21 -6.89
CA ARG A 127 5.64 14.35 -6.50
C ARG A 127 6.23 13.03 -6.02
N ALA A 128 5.53 12.27 -5.17
CA ALA A 128 6.01 10.99 -4.69
C ALA A 128 6.21 9.97 -5.83
N LEU A 129 5.28 9.90 -6.77
CA LEU A 129 5.40 9.05 -7.96
C LEU A 129 6.50 9.52 -8.91
N ALA A 130 6.70 10.83 -9.06
CA ALA A 130 7.78 11.38 -9.85
C ALA A 130 9.15 11.04 -9.26
N GLU A 131 9.31 11.10 -7.93
CA GLU A 131 10.53 10.69 -7.26
C GLU A 131 10.78 9.18 -7.41
N ALA A 132 9.75 8.35 -7.31
CA ALA A 132 9.86 6.93 -7.56
C ALA A 132 10.29 6.61 -9.00
N HIS A 133 9.73 7.32 -9.99
CA HIS A 133 10.16 7.23 -11.38
C HIS A 133 11.61 7.73 -11.56
N ARG A 134 12.03 8.79 -10.87
CA ARG A 134 13.38 9.34 -10.99
C ARG A 134 14.45 8.35 -10.50
N VAL A 135 14.20 7.68 -9.38
CA VAL A 135 15.21 6.82 -8.72
C VAL A 135 15.22 5.37 -9.24
N VAL A 136 14.14 4.93 -9.90
CA VAL A 136 14.10 3.62 -10.56
C VAL A 136 14.91 3.69 -11.87
N LYS A 137 15.68 2.63 -12.16
CA LYS A 137 16.42 2.49 -13.42
C LYS A 137 15.48 2.45 -14.62
N PRO A 138 15.94 2.83 -15.83
CA PRO A 138 15.25 2.51 -17.08
C PRO A 138 14.95 1.01 -17.18
N GLY A 139 13.71 0.66 -17.50
CA GLY A 139 13.23 -0.73 -17.51
C GLY A 139 12.98 -1.33 -16.11
N GLY A 140 13.19 -0.58 -15.03
CA GLY A 140 12.94 -1.02 -13.66
C GLY A 140 11.47 -0.96 -13.26
N LEU A 141 11.15 -1.64 -12.16
CA LEU A 141 9.78 -1.81 -11.67
C LEU A 141 9.42 -0.75 -10.63
N VAL A 142 8.23 -0.15 -10.76
CA VAL A 142 7.60 0.62 -9.69
C VAL A 142 6.32 -0.07 -9.26
N ALA A 143 6.18 -0.31 -7.96
CA ALA A 143 4.96 -0.84 -7.35
C ALA A 143 4.38 0.16 -6.35
N ALA A 144 3.06 0.35 -6.33
CA ALA A 144 2.40 1.25 -5.40
C ALA A 144 1.10 0.66 -4.87
N ALA A 145 0.86 0.79 -3.56
CA ALA A 145 -0.39 0.35 -2.95
C ALA A 145 -1.33 1.55 -2.70
N ALA A 146 -2.63 1.28 -2.76
CA ALA A 146 -3.66 2.22 -2.39
C ALA A 146 -4.78 1.55 -1.59
N ILE A 147 -5.44 2.32 -0.74
CA ILE A 147 -6.72 1.91 -0.14
C ILE A 147 -7.80 2.12 -1.20
N ASN A 148 -8.63 1.11 -1.41
CA ASN A 148 -9.73 1.19 -2.36
C ASN A 148 -10.82 2.12 -1.84
N ARG A 149 -11.37 3.00 -2.70
CA ARG A 149 -12.48 3.92 -2.38
C ARG A 149 -13.66 3.23 -1.72
N TYR A 150 -13.93 1.98 -2.10
CA TYR A 150 -15.06 1.22 -1.58
C TYR A 150 -14.76 0.45 -0.29
N ALA A 151 -13.51 0.41 0.18
CA ALA A 151 -13.10 -0.41 1.33
C ALA A 151 -13.92 -0.12 2.60
N SER A 152 -14.11 1.15 2.96
CA SER A 152 -14.88 1.54 4.14
C SER A 152 -16.35 1.11 4.08
N LEU A 153 -16.93 0.97 2.88
CA LEU A 153 -18.30 0.49 2.73
C LEU A 153 -18.42 -0.96 3.23
N PHE A 154 -17.52 -1.83 2.77
CA PHE A 154 -17.49 -3.24 3.21
C PHE A 154 -17.07 -3.36 4.68
N GLU A 155 -16.04 -2.61 5.09
CA GLU A 155 -15.53 -2.65 6.46
C GLU A 155 -16.62 -2.31 7.49
N HIS A 156 -17.40 -1.25 7.25
CA HIS A 156 -18.45 -0.85 8.18
C HIS A 156 -19.69 -1.75 8.13
N VAL A 157 -19.89 -2.56 7.08
CA VAL A 157 -20.86 -3.66 7.10
C VAL A 157 -20.33 -4.81 7.96
N THR A 158 -19.05 -5.17 7.81
CA THR A 158 -18.40 -6.20 8.62
C THR A 158 -18.48 -5.91 10.11
N TYR A 159 -18.31 -4.65 10.52
CA TYR A 159 -18.46 -4.23 11.91
C TYR A 159 -19.91 -3.96 12.35
N ALA A 160 -20.90 -4.17 11.47
CA ALA A 160 -22.30 -3.84 11.70
C ALA A 160 -22.54 -2.38 12.12
N HIS A 161 -21.75 -1.44 11.59
CA HIS A 161 -21.81 -0.01 11.95
C HIS A 161 -22.45 0.88 10.87
N LEU A 162 -22.49 0.43 9.61
CA LEU A 162 -22.89 1.26 8.46
C LEU A 162 -24.32 1.81 8.58
N HIS A 163 -25.22 1.10 9.28
CA HIS A 163 -26.61 1.53 9.48
C HIS A 163 -26.77 2.75 10.40
N THR A 164 -25.70 3.18 11.07
CA THR A 164 -25.74 4.39 11.92
C THR A 164 -25.51 5.63 11.07
N GLU A 165 -26.36 6.65 11.22
CA GLU A 165 -26.34 7.91 10.43
C GLU A 165 -24.92 8.51 10.34
N ARG A 166 -24.23 8.59 11.48
CA ARG A 166 -22.85 9.11 11.52
C ARG A 166 -21.86 8.35 10.64
N ILE A 167 -21.93 7.02 10.60
CA ILE A 167 -21.00 6.20 9.79
C ILE A 167 -21.45 6.21 8.33
N HIS A 168 -22.75 6.12 8.08
CA HIS A 168 -23.34 6.28 6.77
C HIS A 168 -22.86 7.58 6.09
N ASP A 169 -22.93 8.71 6.78
CA ASP A 169 -22.54 10.02 6.24
C ASP A 169 -21.04 10.11 6.00
N SER A 170 -20.23 9.57 6.92
CA SER A 170 -18.78 9.51 6.75
C SER A 170 -18.39 8.67 5.53
N VAL A 171 -18.99 7.49 5.34
CA VAL A 171 -18.73 6.62 4.18
C VAL A 171 -19.21 7.28 2.90
N SER A 172 -20.40 7.90 2.90
CA SER A 172 -20.94 8.63 1.74
C SER A 172 -19.97 9.72 1.29
N LYS A 173 -19.42 10.50 2.24
CA LYS A 173 -18.40 11.52 1.96
C LYS A 173 -17.12 10.94 1.36
N ILE A 174 -16.62 9.79 1.83
CA ILE A 174 -15.45 9.11 1.22
C ILE A 174 -15.77 8.69 -0.22
N LEU A 175 -16.95 8.12 -0.48
CA LEU A 175 -17.35 7.69 -1.82
C LEU A 175 -17.44 8.87 -2.80
N GLU A 176 -17.91 10.02 -2.33
CA GLU A 176 -18.04 11.25 -3.12
C GLU A 176 -16.71 11.98 -3.33
N THR A 177 -15.90 12.11 -2.26
CA THR A 177 -14.73 13.01 -2.24
C THR A 177 -13.40 12.30 -2.35
N ALA A 178 -13.38 10.96 -2.24
CA ALA A 178 -12.18 10.13 -2.12
C ALA A 178 -11.36 10.35 -0.84
N VAL A 179 -11.73 11.30 0.02
CA VAL A 179 -10.93 11.69 1.19
C VAL A 179 -11.59 11.26 2.48
N TYR A 180 -10.83 10.54 3.31
CA TYR A 180 -11.16 10.32 4.70
C TYR A 180 -10.57 11.45 5.56
N ASP A 181 -11.41 12.16 6.31
CA ASP A 181 -11.02 13.39 7.03
C ASP A 181 -10.17 13.17 8.30
N GLY A 182 -9.74 11.93 8.57
CA GLY A 182 -8.83 11.61 9.67
C GLY A 182 -9.50 11.64 11.05
N ALA A 183 -10.83 11.61 11.11
CA ALA A 183 -11.55 11.40 12.36
C ALA A 183 -11.23 10.00 12.95
N ARG A 184 -11.27 9.84 14.28
CA ARG A 184 -11.24 8.55 15.02
C ARG A 184 -10.39 7.42 14.42
N GLY A 185 -9.10 7.39 14.75
CA GLY A 185 -8.30 6.15 14.67
C GLY A 185 -7.71 5.79 13.30
N PHE A 186 -7.88 6.65 12.28
CA PHE A 186 -7.09 6.60 11.05
C PHE A 186 -6.66 8.00 10.62
N ALA A 187 -5.48 8.14 9.99
CA ALA A 187 -4.99 9.44 9.53
C ALA A 187 -5.83 9.97 8.36
N LEU A 188 -5.77 11.29 8.13
CA LEU A 188 -6.26 11.92 6.91
C LEU A 188 -5.71 11.16 5.70
N SER A 189 -6.59 10.65 4.84
CA SER A 189 -6.20 9.69 3.80
C SER A 189 -6.98 9.87 2.49
N TYR A 190 -6.40 9.44 1.38
CA TYR A 190 -7.02 9.43 0.05
C TYR A 190 -7.21 8.00 -0.45
N PHE A 191 -8.41 7.70 -0.94
CA PHE A 191 -8.81 6.36 -1.37
C PHE A 191 -9.07 6.34 -2.87
N HIS A 192 -8.33 5.49 -3.58
CA HIS A 192 -8.31 5.43 -5.03
C HIS A 192 -9.42 4.52 -5.58
N ARG A 193 -9.92 4.87 -6.77
CA ARG A 193 -10.41 3.86 -7.72
C ARG A 193 -9.24 3.31 -8.54
N ALA A 194 -9.38 2.10 -9.07
CA ALA A 194 -8.33 1.47 -9.87
C ALA A 194 -7.91 2.34 -11.07
N GLU A 195 -8.85 2.98 -11.76
CA GLU A 195 -8.56 3.79 -12.94
C GLU A 195 -7.80 5.07 -12.60
N GLU A 196 -8.02 5.62 -11.40
CA GLU A 196 -7.29 6.80 -10.92
C GLU A 196 -5.86 6.43 -10.58
N LEU A 197 -5.65 5.28 -9.93
CA LEU A 197 -4.31 4.79 -9.63
C LEU A 197 -3.52 4.50 -10.92
N VAL A 198 -4.15 3.87 -11.93
CA VAL A 198 -3.56 3.70 -13.26
C VAL A 198 -3.15 5.05 -13.85
N ALA A 199 -4.06 6.04 -13.83
CA ALA A 199 -3.81 7.35 -14.42
C ALA A 199 -2.68 8.09 -13.71
N GLU A 200 -2.59 8.02 -12.38
CA GLU A 200 -1.52 8.67 -11.61
C GLU A 200 -0.14 8.05 -11.92
N LEU A 201 -0.02 6.72 -11.99
CA LEU A 201 1.23 6.04 -12.36
C LEU A 201 1.62 6.31 -13.82
N ALA A 202 0.66 6.27 -14.74
CA ALA A 202 0.93 6.59 -16.15
C ALA A 202 1.39 8.05 -16.32
N ALA A 203 0.77 8.98 -15.58
CA ALA A 203 1.14 10.39 -15.60
C ALA A 203 2.54 10.66 -15.02
N SER A 204 3.10 9.76 -14.20
CA SER A 204 4.48 9.86 -13.73
C SER A 204 5.51 9.35 -14.73
N GLY A 205 5.09 8.85 -15.90
CA GLY A 205 5.97 8.37 -16.96
C GLY A 205 6.11 6.84 -17.04
N LEU A 206 5.45 6.09 -16.14
CA LEU A 206 5.49 4.62 -16.16
C LEU A 206 4.63 4.06 -17.30
N THR A 207 5.09 2.96 -17.90
CA THR A 207 4.38 2.20 -18.93
C THR A 207 3.87 0.86 -18.39
N ASP A 208 3.03 0.20 -19.18
CA ASP A 208 2.50 -1.15 -18.89
C ASP A 208 1.84 -1.28 -17.52
N VAL A 209 1.18 -0.19 -17.08
CA VAL A 209 0.58 -0.09 -15.75
C VAL A 209 -0.56 -1.10 -15.61
N GLN A 210 -0.45 -1.96 -14.61
CA GLN A 210 -1.45 -2.97 -14.24
C GLN A 210 -1.88 -2.76 -12.79
N VAL A 211 -3.15 -3.02 -12.48
CA VAL A 211 -3.70 -2.93 -11.12
C VAL A 211 -4.37 -4.23 -10.72
N PHE A 212 -4.10 -4.67 -9.50
CA PHE A 212 -4.61 -5.88 -8.90
C PHE A 212 -5.36 -5.55 -7.60
N GLY A 213 -6.44 -6.26 -7.33
CA GLY A 213 -7.03 -6.31 -5.99
C GLY A 213 -6.21 -7.27 -5.13
N ILE A 214 -5.73 -6.80 -3.97
CA ILE A 214 -4.85 -7.59 -3.10
C ILE A 214 -5.63 -8.74 -2.47
N GLU A 215 -6.64 -8.44 -1.65
CA GLU A 215 -7.43 -9.43 -0.92
C GLU A 215 -8.62 -9.96 -1.72
N GLY A 216 -9.07 -9.22 -2.74
CA GLY A 216 -10.19 -9.62 -3.60
C GLY A 216 -11.53 -9.67 -2.87
N PRO A 217 -12.62 -10.09 -3.54
CA PRO A 217 -14.00 -9.80 -3.11
C PRO A 217 -14.46 -10.45 -1.79
N ALA A 218 -13.74 -11.45 -1.30
CA ALA A 218 -14.12 -12.23 -0.12
C ALA A 218 -13.50 -11.73 1.20
N TRP A 219 -12.65 -10.70 1.14
CA TRP A 219 -11.90 -10.20 2.30
C TRP A 219 -12.79 -9.81 3.50
N SER A 220 -13.94 -9.19 3.22
CA SER A 220 -14.86 -8.71 4.25
C SER A 220 -15.53 -9.86 5.02
N LEU A 221 -15.66 -11.04 4.42
CA LEU A 221 -16.15 -12.26 5.05
C LEU A 221 -15.12 -12.84 6.03
N VAL A 222 -13.85 -12.86 5.64
CA VAL A 222 -12.74 -13.26 6.53
C VAL A 222 -12.70 -12.34 7.73
N LYS A 223 -12.73 -11.03 7.49
CA LYS A 223 -12.75 -10.02 8.55
C LYS A 223 -13.97 -10.14 9.45
N ALA A 224 -15.16 -10.43 8.90
CA ALA A 224 -16.37 -10.64 9.70
C ALA A 224 -16.26 -11.85 10.61
N ALA A 225 -15.67 -12.96 10.13
CA ALA A 225 -15.44 -14.13 10.96
C ALA A 225 -14.47 -13.86 12.12
N GLU A 226 -13.50 -12.95 11.96
CA GLU A 226 -12.60 -12.54 13.05
C GLU A 226 -13.30 -11.73 14.16
N GLN A 227 -14.36 -11.01 13.82
CA GLN A 227 -15.08 -10.17 14.79
C GLN A 227 -16.10 -10.95 15.62
N GLN A 228 -16.45 -12.17 15.21
CA GLN A 228 -17.39 -13.00 15.96
C GLN A 228 -16.69 -13.72 17.12
N PRO A 229 -17.35 -13.86 18.28
CA PRO A 229 -16.82 -14.69 19.36
C PRO A 229 -16.61 -16.13 18.89
N GLY A 230 -15.41 -16.68 19.09
CA GLY A 230 -15.05 -18.04 18.66
C GLY A 230 -13.59 -18.14 18.25
N ASP A 231 -13.26 -19.19 17.50
CA ASP A 231 -11.89 -19.50 17.06
C ASP A 231 -11.41 -18.62 15.88
N GLY A 232 -12.23 -17.67 15.42
CA GLY A 232 -11.95 -16.83 14.25
C GLY A 232 -12.21 -17.54 12.91
N PRO A 233 -11.67 -17.02 11.79
CA PRO A 233 -11.84 -17.62 10.47
C PRO A 233 -11.08 -18.95 10.38
N THR A 234 -11.72 -19.97 9.80
CA THR A 234 -11.07 -21.26 9.57
C THR A 234 -10.04 -21.18 8.45
N ASP A 235 -9.09 -22.12 8.43
CA ASP A 235 -8.10 -22.22 7.35
C ASP A 235 -8.76 -22.44 5.98
N GLU A 236 -9.87 -23.18 5.91
CA GLU A 236 -10.64 -23.38 4.68
C GLU A 236 -11.29 -22.09 4.19
N LEU A 237 -11.78 -21.24 5.09
CA LEU A 237 -12.32 -19.92 4.72
C LEU A 237 -11.22 -19.03 4.16
N ILE A 238 -10.06 -18.96 4.82
CA ILE A 238 -8.92 -18.17 4.35
C ILE A 238 -8.44 -18.70 2.99
N ALA A 239 -8.31 -20.01 2.82
CA ALA A 239 -7.92 -20.63 1.56
C ALA A 239 -8.93 -20.35 0.43
N SER A 240 -10.23 -20.38 0.74
CA SER A 240 -11.30 -20.06 -0.20
C SER A 240 -11.28 -18.58 -0.60
N ALA A 241 -11.05 -17.68 0.36
CA ALA A 241 -10.92 -16.25 0.08
C ALA A 241 -9.69 -15.96 -0.80
N MET A 242 -8.55 -16.62 -0.54
CA MET A 242 -7.36 -16.55 -1.38
C MET A 242 -7.61 -17.06 -2.80
N ALA A 243 -8.35 -18.17 -2.94
CA ALA A 243 -8.74 -18.69 -4.26
C ALA A 243 -9.65 -17.69 -5.00
N ALA A 244 -10.64 -17.10 -4.30
CA ALA A 244 -11.51 -16.08 -4.86
C ALA A 244 -10.72 -14.83 -5.31
N ALA A 245 -9.73 -14.39 -4.53
CA ALA A 245 -8.86 -13.26 -4.90
C ALA A 245 -8.13 -13.52 -6.23
N ARG A 246 -7.55 -14.71 -6.40
CA ARG A 246 -6.88 -15.12 -7.65
C ARG A 246 -7.84 -15.24 -8.82
N MET A 247 -9.02 -15.83 -8.60
CA MET A 247 -10.04 -15.98 -9.65
C MET A 247 -10.64 -14.64 -10.08
N ALA A 248 -10.63 -13.62 -9.22
CA ALA A 248 -11.14 -12.30 -9.51
C ALA A 248 -10.21 -11.46 -10.41
N GLU A 249 -8.90 -11.75 -10.45
CA GLU A 249 -7.90 -10.95 -11.17
C GLU A 249 -8.26 -10.63 -12.64
N PRO A 250 -8.80 -11.57 -13.45
CA PRO A 250 -9.12 -11.28 -14.85
C PRO A 250 -10.37 -10.41 -15.05
N TYR A 251 -11.11 -10.07 -13.98
CA TYR A 251 -12.41 -9.40 -14.02
C TYR A 251 -12.28 -7.99 -13.42
N PRO A 252 -12.12 -6.93 -14.24
CA PRO A 252 -11.89 -5.57 -13.75
C PRO A 252 -12.98 -5.07 -12.79
N GLU A 253 -14.22 -5.49 -12.98
CA GLU A 253 -15.35 -5.15 -12.11
C GLU A 253 -15.18 -5.64 -10.67
N LEU A 254 -14.36 -6.67 -10.44
CA LEU A 254 -14.09 -7.23 -9.12
C LEU A 254 -12.93 -6.53 -8.40
N LEU A 255 -12.13 -5.68 -9.06
CA LEU A 255 -11.12 -4.84 -8.40
C LEU A 255 -11.77 -3.93 -7.35
N ALA A 256 -12.95 -3.39 -7.67
CA ALA A 256 -13.74 -2.54 -6.78
C ALA A 256 -14.16 -3.22 -5.47
N ALA A 257 -14.12 -4.56 -5.41
CA ALA A 257 -14.51 -5.33 -4.24
C ALA A 257 -13.33 -5.69 -3.31
N SER A 258 -12.08 -5.39 -3.70
CA SER A 258 -10.89 -5.58 -2.84
C SER A 258 -10.75 -4.45 -1.82
N SER A 259 -10.14 -4.71 -0.66
CA SER A 259 -9.86 -3.65 0.33
C SER A 259 -8.72 -2.75 -0.14
N HIS A 260 -7.64 -3.37 -0.62
CA HIS A 260 -6.48 -2.67 -1.14
C HIS A 260 -6.24 -3.01 -2.61
N LEU A 261 -5.56 -2.07 -3.28
CA LEU A 261 -5.13 -2.17 -4.66
C LEU A 261 -3.61 -2.15 -4.70
N LEU A 262 -3.02 -2.97 -5.58
CA LEU A 262 -1.61 -2.92 -5.91
C LEU A 262 -1.47 -2.57 -7.39
N ALA A 263 -0.84 -1.45 -7.68
CA ALA A 263 -0.42 -1.08 -9.02
C ALA A 263 1.04 -1.43 -9.25
N VAL A 264 1.35 -1.89 -10.46
CA VAL A 264 2.72 -2.08 -10.94
C VAL A 264 2.88 -1.40 -12.29
N GLY A 265 4.02 -0.79 -12.54
CA GLY A 265 4.38 -0.19 -13.82
C GLY A 265 5.88 -0.25 -14.03
N THR A 266 6.31 -0.08 -15.28
CA THR A 266 7.72 -0.16 -15.67
C THR A 266 8.21 1.20 -16.14
N ALA A 267 9.39 1.63 -15.70
CA ALA A 267 10.02 2.81 -16.28
C ALA A 267 10.42 2.51 -17.74
N PRO A 268 10.21 3.43 -18.69
CA PRO A 268 10.61 3.20 -20.07
C PRO A 268 12.08 2.79 -20.17
N ALA A 269 12.39 1.78 -20.98
CA ALA A 269 13.77 1.43 -21.25
C ALA A 269 14.43 2.53 -22.10
N ASP A 270 15.70 2.82 -21.85
CA ASP A 270 16.48 3.69 -22.73
C ASP A 270 16.52 3.09 -24.14
N ILE A 271 15.97 3.81 -25.11
CA ILE A 271 15.88 3.36 -26.51
C ILE A 271 17.25 3.43 -27.23
N ASN A 272 18.34 3.70 -26.51
CA ASN A 272 19.69 3.93 -27.06
C ASN A 272 20.81 3.19 -26.30
N GLY A 273 20.62 1.89 -26.05
CA GLY A 273 21.68 0.98 -25.59
C GLY A 273 22.31 0.20 -26.73
#